data_AF-A0A939ZTA3-F1
#
_entry.id   AF-A0A939ZTA3-F1
#
_cell.length_a   1.000
_cell.length_b   1.000
_cell.length_c   1.000
_cell.angle_alpha   90.00
_cell.angle_beta   90.00
_cell.angle_gamma   90.00
#
_symmetry.space_group_name_H-M   'P 1'
#
loop_
_entity.id
_entity.type
_entity.pdbx_description
1 polymer ?
#
loop_
_entity_poly.entity_id
_entity_poly.type
_entity_poly.pdbx_seq_one_letter_code
_entity_poly.pdbx_strand_id
1 'polypeptide(L)'
;KSDSNDGTAYSPFETFNKAAKVIKAVGDADTDFTIYVCGTVEGNASLPNGLNGKARSITVKGLGAIGEDSKPTAALDAKQSGRALEIKTSVPITLQNLRVTGGKVNSGSAGQMRGAGIYLGDSADLTLAGDVVVEQNFAALDGGGIYVDGTSSLKIKGAVTVWGNTHGNESAKLANNLYLFSGKKIEVLGALKTTDAAGQRKSKIGISHEDKPTVSAPTLEFTHGYTAKNAGVSPLEYFWGDKYGVASAASGEAALSLTGGNITIDPVYKDITITIDKNILPKDLSQKKFTFSASANVDGTQVAIPAGSGEGQVQYTFSVTYRGETVPQSYGGKNYYTTGTDSVTLLDVPAGSYMICATALYGGKTYSGEFEVEMIDALLLQGASGSELGDYMLDPSTTEVEVYIEKDYMAATPSFPDEEIAASGYYRNESGVWEKEYSCVIPAGKTLKLNAAAPVTISCDSAYNFFDVSGTLVIGENVTIFSSSINWNVIQIEDGGKVILDGGTITNGAGYGTANSAVTVSYGGTFVMNSGLMTGNNNTGAVAIESGGKFEMSGGEISGNTSRFYDTAGGVTIKSGGTFIKSGGTIKNNTSSGSPSQMIINAGGKYGPSESALTTYGSATEFADEF
;
A
#
# COMPACT_ATOMS: atom_id res chain seq x y z
N LYS A 1 -48.48 -23.90 -0.21
CA LYS A 1 -48.28 -22.89 -1.26
C LYS A 1 -47.65 -23.57 -2.47
N SER A 2 -48.06 -23.23 -3.69
CA SER A 2 -47.44 -23.72 -4.95
C SER A 2 -47.81 -22.78 -6.10
N ASP A 3 -46.91 -22.59 -7.07
CA ASP A 3 -47.19 -21.76 -8.26
C ASP A 3 -48.12 -22.43 -9.29
N SER A 4 -48.48 -23.70 -9.09
CA SER A 4 -49.55 -24.39 -9.82
C SER A 4 -50.95 -24.15 -9.22
N ASN A 5 -51.03 -23.55 -8.03
CA ASN A 5 -52.30 -23.24 -7.39
C ASN A 5 -53.05 -22.09 -8.11
N ASP A 6 -54.27 -21.80 -7.67
CA ASP A 6 -55.12 -20.74 -8.23
C ASP A 6 -54.94 -19.36 -7.57
N GLY A 7 -54.20 -19.28 -6.46
CA GLY A 7 -53.91 -18.04 -5.75
C GLY A 7 -54.97 -17.63 -4.73
N THR A 8 -55.94 -18.50 -4.44
CA THR A 8 -56.93 -18.27 -3.38
C THR A 8 -56.31 -18.40 -1.99
N ALA A 9 -57.02 -17.95 -0.96
CA ALA A 9 -56.56 -18.06 0.43
C ALA A 9 -56.34 -19.52 0.90
N TYR A 10 -57.03 -20.48 0.28
CA TYR A 10 -56.91 -21.92 0.59
C TYR A 10 -55.90 -22.63 -0.32
N SER A 11 -55.54 -22.01 -1.46
CA SER A 11 -54.58 -22.53 -2.42
C SER A 11 -53.67 -21.39 -2.90
N PRO A 12 -52.78 -20.87 -2.03
CA PRO A 12 -51.98 -19.69 -2.36
C PRO A 12 -50.82 -20.02 -3.28
N PHE A 13 -50.40 -19.04 -4.09
CA PHE A 13 -49.16 -19.08 -4.84
C PHE A 13 -47.95 -19.21 -3.92
N GLU A 14 -46.86 -19.79 -4.43
CA GLU A 14 -45.61 -19.89 -3.70
C GLU A 14 -44.75 -18.64 -3.85
N THR A 15 -44.71 -18.08 -5.06
CA THR A 15 -43.89 -16.92 -5.38
C THR A 15 -44.72 -15.67 -5.62
N PHE A 16 -44.14 -14.51 -5.28
CA PHE A 16 -44.72 -13.22 -5.62
C PHE A 16 -44.87 -13.04 -7.14
N ASN A 17 -43.87 -13.49 -7.90
CA ASN A 17 -43.82 -13.30 -9.35
C ASN A 17 -44.94 -14.07 -10.08
N LYS A 18 -45.45 -15.16 -9.50
CA LYS A 18 -46.64 -15.84 -10.03
C LYS A 18 -47.89 -14.97 -9.95
N ALA A 19 -48.10 -14.24 -8.84
CA ALA A 19 -49.22 -13.30 -8.71
C ALA A 19 -49.14 -12.19 -9.78
N ALA A 20 -47.96 -11.60 -9.98
CA ALA A 20 -47.75 -10.60 -11.04
C ALA A 20 -48.04 -11.16 -12.45
N LYS A 21 -47.66 -12.42 -12.74
CA LYS A 21 -47.98 -13.08 -14.00
C LYS A 21 -49.49 -13.27 -14.21
N VAL A 22 -50.24 -13.57 -13.14
CA VAL A 22 -51.71 -13.69 -13.22
C VAL A 22 -52.34 -12.35 -13.52
N ILE A 23 -51.96 -11.28 -12.81
CA ILE A 23 -52.46 -9.91 -13.10
C ILE A 23 -52.19 -9.54 -14.56
N LYS A 24 -50.97 -9.81 -15.06
CA LYS A 24 -50.63 -9.54 -16.46
C LYS A 24 -51.53 -10.28 -17.45
N ALA A 25 -51.93 -11.51 -17.12
CA ALA A 25 -52.73 -12.36 -18.00
C ALA A 25 -54.22 -11.98 -18.01
N VAL A 26 -54.78 -11.60 -16.86
CA VAL A 26 -56.22 -11.41 -16.70
C VAL A 26 -56.65 -9.95 -16.53
N GLY A 27 -55.72 -9.06 -16.21
CA GLY A 27 -56.02 -7.68 -15.83
C GLY A 27 -56.19 -6.71 -16.99
N ASP A 28 -56.80 -5.57 -16.64
CA ASP A 28 -57.09 -4.43 -17.49
C ASP A 28 -56.80 -3.11 -16.75
N ALA A 29 -56.85 -1.99 -17.48
CA ALA A 29 -56.47 -0.68 -16.95
C ALA A 29 -57.45 -0.11 -15.91
N ASP A 30 -58.62 -0.72 -15.72
CA ASP A 30 -59.69 -0.22 -14.84
C ASP A 30 -59.80 -1.00 -13.53
N THR A 31 -59.15 -2.17 -13.46
CA THR A 31 -59.23 -3.07 -12.32
C THR A 31 -58.15 -2.79 -11.26
N ASP A 32 -58.55 -2.68 -10.00
CA ASP A 32 -57.63 -2.68 -8.87
C ASP A 32 -57.32 -4.13 -8.43
N PHE A 33 -56.05 -4.42 -8.22
CA PHE A 33 -55.61 -5.71 -7.71
C PHE A 33 -55.05 -5.60 -6.30
N THR A 34 -55.25 -6.65 -5.50
CA THR A 34 -54.57 -6.81 -4.21
C THR A 34 -53.81 -8.14 -4.18
N ILE A 35 -52.50 -8.09 -3.95
CA ILE A 35 -51.66 -9.24 -3.65
C ILE A 35 -51.54 -9.35 -2.14
N TYR A 36 -52.14 -10.39 -1.57
CA TYR A 36 -52.00 -10.70 -0.14
C TYR A 36 -50.74 -11.54 0.10
N VAL A 37 -49.86 -11.06 0.98
CA VAL A 37 -48.63 -11.76 1.37
C VAL A 37 -48.83 -12.37 2.76
N CYS A 38 -48.78 -13.70 2.87
CA CYS A 38 -48.92 -14.40 4.14
C CYS A 38 -47.58 -15.01 4.56
N GLY A 39 -47.08 -14.63 5.73
CA GLY A 39 -45.75 -15.04 6.22
C GLY A 39 -44.61 -14.53 5.32
N THR A 40 -43.48 -15.21 5.34
CA THR A 40 -42.30 -14.86 4.52
C THR A 40 -42.37 -15.50 3.13
N VAL A 41 -42.34 -14.65 2.10
CA VAL A 41 -42.13 -15.04 0.70
C VAL A 41 -40.67 -14.82 0.38
N GLU A 42 -39.97 -15.90 0.03
CA GLU A 42 -38.53 -15.90 -0.21
C GLU A 42 -38.22 -15.71 -1.71
N GLY A 43 -37.10 -15.05 -1.99
CA GLY A 43 -36.62 -14.77 -3.33
C GLY A 43 -37.03 -13.39 -3.85
N ASN A 44 -36.50 -13.03 -5.03
CA ASN A 44 -36.68 -11.71 -5.62
C ASN A 44 -38.10 -11.50 -6.14
N ALA A 45 -38.79 -10.46 -5.63
CA ALA A 45 -40.09 -10.04 -6.13
C ALA A 45 -39.95 -8.98 -7.24
N SER A 46 -40.81 -9.06 -8.25
CA SER A 46 -40.80 -8.11 -9.37
C SER A 46 -42.22 -7.75 -9.84
N LEU A 47 -42.44 -6.46 -10.05
CA LEU A 47 -43.59 -5.87 -10.73
C LEU A 47 -43.10 -5.26 -12.05
N PRO A 48 -43.06 -6.05 -13.14
CA PRO A 48 -42.43 -5.65 -14.39
C PRO A 48 -43.29 -4.66 -15.20
N ASN A 49 -42.67 -3.91 -16.11
CA ASN A 49 -43.34 -3.00 -17.05
C ASN A 49 -44.47 -3.66 -17.88
N GLY A 50 -44.46 -4.98 -18.04
CA GLY A 50 -45.53 -5.73 -18.68
C GLY A 50 -46.88 -5.66 -17.95
N LEU A 51 -46.95 -5.04 -16.77
CA LEU A 51 -48.19 -4.73 -16.06
C LEU A 51 -48.81 -3.38 -16.46
N ASN A 52 -48.11 -2.55 -17.26
CA ASN A 52 -48.65 -1.27 -17.72
C ASN A 52 -49.96 -1.50 -18.49
N GLY A 53 -51.03 -0.81 -18.09
CA GLY A 53 -52.38 -1.00 -18.65
C GLY A 53 -53.07 -2.31 -18.27
N LYS A 54 -52.53 -3.06 -17.29
CA LYS A 54 -53.10 -4.31 -16.76
C LYS A 54 -53.68 -4.18 -15.35
N ALA A 55 -53.59 -3.00 -14.76
CA ALA A 55 -54.23 -2.67 -13.51
C ALA A 55 -54.38 -1.15 -13.42
N ARG A 56 -55.47 -0.69 -12.79
CA ARG A 56 -55.60 0.69 -12.33
C ARG A 56 -54.67 0.97 -11.15
N SER A 57 -54.57 0.02 -10.23
CA SER A 57 -53.65 0.05 -9.10
C SER A 57 -53.35 -1.38 -8.61
N ILE A 58 -52.20 -1.56 -7.95
CA ILE A 58 -51.86 -2.83 -7.28
C ILE A 58 -51.50 -2.54 -5.83
N THR A 59 -52.24 -3.13 -4.91
CA THR A 59 -51.90 -3.13 -3.48
C THR A 59 -51.19 -4.44 -3.13
N VAL A 60 -50.00 -4.37 -2.53
CA VAL A 60 -49.36 -5.52 -1.90
C VAL A 60 -49.52 -5.39 -0.39
N LYS A 61 -50.28 -6.31 0.19
CA LYS A 61 -50.71 -6.23 1.58
C LYS A 61 -50.24 -7.43 2.38
N GLY A 62 -49.45 -7.18 3.42
CA GLY A 62 -49.10 -8.21 4.39
C GLY A 62 -50.31 -8.65 5.23
N LEU A 63 -50.46 -9.96 5.36
CA LEU A 63 -51.40 -10.63 6.24
C LEU A 63 -50.66 -11.12 7.48
N GLY A 64 -51.18 -10.76 8.64
CA GLY A 64 -50.61 -11.16 9.92
C GLY A 64 -50.57 -10.01 10.91
N ALA A 65 -50.29 -10.34 12.16
CA ALA A 65 -50.07 -9.36 13.21
C ALA A 65 -48.69 -8.70 13.04
N ILE A 66 -48.48 -7.63 13.80
CA ILE A 66 -47.14 -7.18 14.16
C ILE A 66 -46.54 -8.24 15.09
N GLY A 67 -45.35 -8.74 14.76
CA GLY A 67 -44.62 -9.74 15.53
C GLY A 67 -44.05 -9.16 16.83
N GLU A 68 -43.45 -10.03 17.65
CA GLU A 68 -42.83 -9.63 18.92
C GLU A 68 -41.67 -8.64 18.76
N ASP A 69 -41.06 -8.60 17.57
CA ASP A 69 -40.02 -7.63 17.20
C ASP A 69 -40.58 -6.26 16.76
N SER A 70 -41.89 -6.06 16.96
CA SER A 70 -42.64 -4.88 16.52
C SER A 70 -42.60 -4.66 15.00
N LYS A 71 -42.51 -5.73 14.18
CA LYS A 71 -42.51 -5.65 12.70
C LYS A 71 -43.60 -6.52 12.07
N PRO A 72 -44.05 -6.20 10.84
CA PRO A 72 -44.96 -7.10 10.13
C PRO A 72 -44.40 -8.51 10.01
N THR A 73 -45.21 -9.50 10.35
CA THR A 73 -44.88 -10.92 10.18
C THR A 73 -44.89 -11.37 8.71
N ALA A 74 -45.61 -10.65 7.85
CA ALA A 74 -45.55 -10.84 6.41
C ALA A 74 -44.33 -10.13 5.82
N ALA A 75 -43.53 -10.85 5.03
CA ALA A 75 -42.27 -10.35 4.50
C ALA A 75 -42.00 -10.77 3.05
N LEU A 76 -41.36 -9.87 2.30
CA LEU A 76 -40.59 -10.20 1.10
C LEU A 76 -39.11 -10.26 1.50
N ASP A 77 -38.51 -11.44 1.40
CA ASP A 77 -37.13 -11.69 1.83
C ASP A 77 -36.29 -12.22 0.66
N ALA A 78 -35.38 -11.39 0.15
CA ALA A 78 -34.52 -11.74 -0.97
C ALA A 78 -33.38 -12.71 -0.61
N LYS A 79 -33.23 -13.12 0.66
CA LYS A 79 -32.20 -14.07 1.12
C LYS A 79 -30.77 -13.66 0.77
N GLN A 80 -30.46 -12.38 0.98
CA GLN A 80 -29.15 -11.79 0.69
C GLN A 80 -28.77 -11.91 -0.80
N SER A 81 -29.75 -11.80 -1.69
CA SER A 81 -29.53 -11.90 -3.14
C SER A 81 -30.43 -10.96 -3.93
N GLY A 82 -29.86 -10.18 -4.85
CA GLY A 82 -30.58 -9.31 -5.75
C GLY A 82 -31.43 -8.25 -5.03
N ARG A 83 -32.50 -7.80 -5.70
CA ARG A 83 -33.46 -6.85 -5.13
C ARG A 83 -34.58 -7.59 -4.42
N ALA A 84 -34.95 -7.18 -3.20
CA ALA A 84 -36.10 -7.79 -2.51
C ALA A 84 -37.40 -7.48 -3.25
N LEU A 85 -37.57 -6.25 -3.74
CA LEU A 85 -38.66 -5.87 -4.63
C LEU A 85 -38.18 -4.93 -5.75
N GLU A 86 -38.44 -5.30 -7.00
CA GLU A 86 -38.21 -4.45 -8.17
C GLU A 86 -39.54 -3.97 -8.77
N ILE A 87 -39.73 -2.65 -8.88
CA ILE A 87 -40.92 -2.04 -9.48
C ILE A 87 -40.50 -1.32 -10.77
N LYS A 88 -40.97 -1.81 -11.91
CA LYS A 88 -40.72 -1.23 -13.24
C LYS A 88 -41.99 -0.85 -13.98
N THR A 89 -43.15 -1.11 -13.39
CA THR A 89 -44.45 -0.71 -13.94
C THR A 89 -44.79 0.72 -13.54
N SER A 90 -45.47 1.43 -14.42
CA SER A 90 -46.08 2.73 -14.13
C SER A 90 -47.45 2.61 -13.45
N VAL A 91 -47.94 1.39 -13.21
CA VAL A 91 -49.14 1.17 -12.41
C VAL A 91 -48.87 1.64 -10.98
N PRO A 92 -49.74 2.47 -10.38
CA PRO A 92 -49.61 2.88 -8.99
C PRO A 92 -49.58 1.68 -8.04
N ILE A 93 -48.52 1.57 -7.25
CA ILE A 93 -48.29 0.50 -6.29
C ILE A 93 -48.49 1.02 -4.87
N THR A 94 -49.22 0.29 -4.03
CA THR A 94 -49.29 0.53 -2.58
C THR A 94 -48.75 -0.67 -1.81
N LEU A 95 -47.71 -0.49 -1.00
CA LEU A 95 -47.31 -1.46 0.02
C LEU A 95 -48.03 -1.17 1.33
N GLN A 96 -48.59 -2.20 1.95
CA GLN A 96 -49.28 -2.07 3.23
C GLN A 96 -48.91 -3.20 4.19
N ASN A 97 -48.51 -2.82 5.42
CA ASN A 97 -48.26 -3.75 6.53
C ASN A 97 -47.31 -4.90 6.17
N LEU A 98 -46.19 -4.56 5.52
CA LEU A 98 -45.28 -5.52 4.91
C LEU A 98 -43.84 -5.20 5.29
N ARG A 99 -43.04 -6.24 5.54
CA ARG A 99 -41.59 -6.15 5.70
C ARG A 99 -40.89 -6.45 4.38
N VAL A 100 -39.87 -5.67 4.01
CA VAL A 100 -39.02 -5.89 2.83
C VAL A 100 -37.56 -5.95 3.29
N THR A 101 -36.91 -7.09 3.08
CA THR A 101 -35.62 -7.41 3.70
C THR A 101 -34.76 -8.32 2.82
N GLY A 102 -33.48 -8.45 3.19
CA GLY A 102 -32.58 -9.42 2.61
C GLY A 102 -32.19 -9.12 1.16
N GLY A 103 -32.48 -7.93 0.65
CA GLY A 103 -31.97 -7.47 -0.62
C GLY A 103 -30.46 -7.24 -0.55
N LYS A 104 -29.70 -7.79 -1.49
CA LYS A 104 -28.26 -7.59 -1.60
C LYS A 104 -27.83 -7.50 -3.06
N VAL A 105 -27.36 -6.32 -3.46
CA VAL A 105 -26.79 -6.12 -4.79
C VAL A 105 -25.35 -5.65 -4.72
N ASN A 106 -24.46 -6.33 -5.45
CA ASN A 106 -23.01 -6.16 -5.35
C ASN A 106 -22.44 -5.37 -6.56
N SER A 107 -21.19 -4.93 -6.45
CA SER A 107 -20.51 -4.12 -7.47
C SER A 107 -20.31 -4.83 -8.82
N GLY A 108 -20.40 -6.16 -8.87
CA GLY A 108 -20.37 -6.95 -10.10
C GLY A 108 -21.74 -7.20 -10.76
N SER A 109 -22.84 -6.71 -10.17
CA SER A 109 -24.19 -6.94 -10.69
C SER A 109 -24.51 -5.95 -11.82
N ALA A 110 -24.39 -6.39 -13.08
CA ALA A 110 -24.60 -5.56 -14.28
C ALA A 110 -25.90 -4.74 -14.22
N GLY A 111 -25.78 -3.42 -14.08
CA GLY A 111 -26.93 -2.49 -14.02
C GLY A 111 -27.81 -2.60 -12.76
N GLN A 112 -27.41 -3.39 -11.76
CA GLN A 112 -28.22 -3.68 -10.57
C GLN A 112 -27.56 -3.19 -9.28
N MET A 113 -26.84 -2.08 -9.27
CA MET A 113 -26.07 -1.66 -8.08
C MET A 113 -26.87 -0.82 -7.07
N ARG A 114 -28.17 -0.63 -7.31
CA ARG A 114 -29.05 0.27 -6.55
C ARG A 114 -30.38 -0.36 -6.17
N GLY A 115 -30.97 0.11 -5.06
CA GLY A 115 -32.32 -0.25 -4.65
C GLY A 115 -32.43 -1.70 -4.18
N ALA A 116 -31.54 -2.13 -3.28
CA ALA A 116 -31.47 -3.54 -2.90
C ALA A 116 -32.73 -4.01 -2.19
N GLY A 117 -33.28 -3.21 -1.27
CA GLY A 117 -34.60 -3.49 -0.70
C GLY A 117 -35.69 -3.27 -1.75
N ILE A 118 -35.88 -2.03 -2.16
CA ILE A 118 -36.86 -1.62 -3.16
C ILE A 118 -36.17 -0.79 -4.23
N TYR A 119 -36.29 -1.22 -5.49
CA TYR A 119 -35.87 -0.43 -6.63
C TYR A 119 -37.08 0.12 -7.37
N LEU A 120 -37.17 1.45 -7.48
CA LEU A 120 -38.11 2.12 -8.36
C LEU A 120 -37.41 2.42 -9.69
N GLY A 121 -37.82 1.70 -10.73
CA GLY A 121 -37.41 1.97 -12.10
C GLY A 121 -38.21 3.11 -12.72
N ASP A 122 -38.01 3.29 -14.02
CA ASP A 122 -38.54 4.43 -14.75
C ASP A 122 -40.07 4.56 -14.61
N SER A 123 -40.52 5.76 -14.25
CA SER A 123 -41.95 6.09 -14.05
C SER A 123 -42.68 5.23 -13.01
N ALA A 124 -41.97 4.49 -12.16
CA ALA A 124 -42.60 3.74 -11.08
C ALA A 124 -43.22 4.69 -10.05
N ASP A 125 -44.42 4.34 -9.56
CA ASP A 125 -45.13 5.10 -8.54
C ASP A 125 -45.43 4.21 -7.32
N LEU A 126 -44.79 4.52 -6.20
CA LEU A 126 -44.90 3.73 -4.98
C LEU A 126 -45.47 4.55 -3.81
N THR A 127 -46.48 4.00 -3.14
CA THR A 127 -46.97 4.45 -1.84
C THR A 127 -46.64 3.43 -0.75
N LEU A 128 -45.94 3.87 0.31
CA LEU A 128 -45.77 3.12 1.55
C LEU A 128 -46.88 3.53 2.53
N ALA A 129 -47.68 2.57 2.99
CA ALA A 129 -48.84 2.80 3.83
C ALA A 129 -48.92 1.85 5.03
N GLY A 130 -49.56 2.29 6.12
CA GLY A 130 -49.74 1.44 7.30
C GLY A 130 -48.41 1.16 7.98
N ASP A 131 -48.10 -0.10 8.26
CA ASP A 131 -46.95 -0.50 9.09
C ASP A 131 -45.74 -1.05 8.29
N VAL A 132 -45.44 -0.48 7.12
CA VAL A 132 -44.34 -0.96 6.26
C VAL A 132 -42.96 -0.80 6.89
N VAL A 133 -42.12 -1.82 6.74
CA VAL A 133 -40.71 -1.83 7.17
C VAL A 133 -39.81 -2.22 6.01
N VAL A 134 -38.76 -1.43 5.75
CA VAL A 134 -37.67 -1.74 4.82
C VAL A 134 -36.35 -1.68 5.59
N GLU A 135 -35.71 -2.83 5.75
CA GLU A 135 -34.50 -2.96 6.59
C GLU A 135 -33.58 -4.10 6.14
N GLN A 136 -32.33 -4.09 6.61
CA GLN A 136 -31.35 -5.17 6.40
C GLN A 136 -31.10 -5.45 4.91
N ASN A 137 -31.11 -4.40 4.10
CA ASN A 137 -30.79 -4.45 2.68
C ASN A 137 -29.46 -3.75 2.42
N PHE A 138 -28.72 -4.23 1.41
CA PHE A 138 -27.39 -3.75 1.05
C PHE A 138 -27.26 -3.48 -0.45
N ALA A 139 -26.90 -2.25 -0.83
CA ALA A 139 -26.63 -1.88 -2.22
C ALA A 139 -25.17 -1.46 -2.43
N ALA A 140 -24.55 -1.86 -3.54
CA ALA A 140 -23.19 -1.43 -3.84
C ALA A 140 -23.04 0.09 -4.06
N LEU A 141 -24.07 0.77 -4.58
CA LEU A 141 -24.05 2.21 -4.86
C LEU A 141 -25.03 3.00 -4.00
N ASP A 142 -26.33 2.94 -4.29
CA ASP A 142 -27.32 3.86 -3.70
C ASP A 142 -28.65 3.14 -3.46
N GLY A 143 -29.45 3.66 -2.53
CA GLY A 143 -30.69 3.08 -2.06
C GLY A 143 -30.50 1.67 -1.52
N GLY A 144 -29.70 1.51 -0.46
CA GLY A 144 -29.61 0.24 0.27
C GLY A 144 -31.01 -0.27 0.59
N GLY A 145 -31.84 0.59 1.19
CA GLY A 145 -33.26 0.31 1.45
C GLY A 145 -34.12 0.57 0.23
N ILE A 146 -34.25 1.83 -0.19
CA ILE A 146 -35.08 2.25 -1.32
C ILE A 146 -34.28 3.17 -2.24
N TYR A 147 -34.30 2.92 -3.55
CA TYR A 147 -33.81 3.84 -4.57
C TYR A 147 -34.96 4.45 -5.36
N VAL A 148 -35.06 5.78 -5.34
CA VAL A 148 -36.04 6.58 -6.10
C VAL A 148 -35.32 7.23 -7.27
N ASP A 149 -35.54 6.71 -8.48
CA ASP A 149 -35.00 7.26 -9.72
C ASP A 149 -35.60 8.64 -10.10
N GLY A 150 -34.90 9.39 -10.97
CA GLY A 150 -35.27 10.70 -11.50
C GLY A 150 -36.63 10.77 -12.23
N THR A 151 -37.24 9.65 -12.60
CA THR A 151 -38.60 9.62 -13.18
C THR A 151 -39.65 9.00 -12.27
N SER A 152 -39.25 8.35 -11.17
CA SER A 152 -40.15 7.68 -10.24
C SER A 152 -40.72 8.62 -9.17
N SER A 153 -41.74 8.16 -8.45
CA SER A 153 -42.35 8.87 -7.30
C SER A 153 -42.50 7.96 -6.09
N LEU A 154 -42.26 8.53 -4.91
CA LEU A 154 -42.44 7.88 -3.62
C LEU A 154 -43.37 8.69 -2.73
N LYS A 155 -44.37 8.01 -2.19
CA LYS A 155 -45.38 8.58 -1.30
C LYS A 155 -45.43 7.82 0.02
N ILE A 156 -45.69 8.50 1.14
CA ILE A 156 -45.73 7.87 2.47
C ILE A 156 -46.95 8.29 3.30
N LYS A 157 -47.46 7.36 4.11
CA LYS A 157 -48.46 7.60 5.18
C LYS A 157 -48.44 6.48 6.23
N GLY A 158 -48.76 6.80 7.50
CA GLY A 158 -48.80 5.79 8.57
C GLY A 158 -47.46 5.56 9.26
N ALA A 159 -47.25 4.36 9.79
CA ALA A 159 -46.06 3.95 10.55
C ALA A 159 -45.00 3.30 9.64
N VAL A 160 -44.33 4.13 8.85
CA VAL A 160 -43.33 3.70 7.87
C VAL A 160 -41.93 3.72 8.48
N THR A 161 -41.19 2.62 8.32
CA THR A 161 -39.79 2.51 8.71
C THR A 161 -38.93 2.16 7.49
N VAL A 162 -37.95 3.00 7.18
CA VAL A 162 -36.88 2.71 6.23
C VAL A 162 -35.58 2.95 6.98
N TRP A 163 -35.06 1.90 7.61
CA TRP A 163 -33.94 2.01 8.55
C TRP A 163 -33.10 0.74 8.58
N GLY A 164 -31.80 0.88 8.90
CA GLY A 164 -30.88 -0.25 9.00
C GLY A 164 -30.51 -0.84 7.64
N ASN A 165 -30.55 -0.03 6.59
CA ASN A 165 -30.09 -0.39 5.25
C ASN A 165 -28.80 0.33 4.94
N THR A 166 -27.93 -0.32 4.17
CA THR A 166 -26.56 0.15 3.96
C THR A 166 -26.14 0.12 2.50
N HIS A 167 -25.07 0.87 2.20
CA HIS A 167 -24.41 0.82 0.92
C HIS A 167 -22.88 0.79 1.04
N GLY A 168 -22.21 0.65 -0.10
CA GLY A 168 -20.75 0.71 -0.24
C GLY A 168 -20.12 -0.66 -0.47
N ASN A 169 -18.89 -0.86 0.00
CA ASN A 169 -18.31 -2.19 0.09
C ASN A 169 -18.81 -2.89 1.37
N GLU A 170 -18.77 -4.23 1.39
CA GLU A 170 -19.28 -5.00 2.54
C GLU A 170 -18.56 -4.66 3.85
N SER A 171 -17.37 -4.09 3.77
CA SER A 171 -16.53 -3.71 4.91
C SER A 171 -16.87 -2.33 5.50
N ALA A 172 -17.37 -1.38 4.71
CA ALA A 172 -17.63 0.00 5.14
C ALA A 172 -19.09 0.27 5.53
N LYS A 173 -20.06 -0.52 5.01
CA LYS A 173 -21.51 -0.49 5.31
C LYS A 173 -22.04 0.86 5.81
N LEU A 174 -22.01 1.87 4.94
CA LEU A 174 -22.51 3.21 5.26
C LEU A 174 -24.04 3.20 5.27
N ALA A 175 -24.68 4.02 6.10
CA ALA A 175 -26.13 4.14 6.11
C ALA A 175 -26.62 4.67 4.74
N ASN A 176 -27.62 4.00 4.17
CA ASN A 176 -28.24 4.44 2.92
C ASN A 176 -29.65 3.85 2.81
N ASN A 177 -30.55 4.51 3.52
CA ASN A 177 -31.87 3.99 3.81
C ASN A 177 -32.82 4.28 2.65
N LEU A 178 -33.10 5.55 2.37
CA LEU A 178 -33.93 5.99 1.26
C LEU A 178 -33.12 7.01 0.46
N TYR A 179 -32.76 6.65 -0.77
CA TYR A 179 -32.05 7.53 -1.69
C TYR A 179 -33.01 8.24 -2.63
N LEU A 180 -32.91 9.56 -2.70
CA LEU A 180 -33.63 10.43 -3.62
C LEU A 180 -32.69 10.98 -4.70
N PHE A 181 -33.04 10.73 -5.97
CA PHE A 181 -32.40 11.38 -7.11
C PHE A 181 -32.62 12.91 -7.09
N SER A 182 -31.75 13.66 -7.76
CA SER A 182 -31.78 15.12 -7.83
C SER A 182 -33.18 15.65 -8.18
N GLY A 183 -33.63 16.65 -7.42
CA GLY A 183 -34.96 17.25 -7.54
C GLY A 183 -36.14 16.40 -7.06
N LYS A 184 -35.93 15.18 -6.52
CA LYS A 184 -37.03 14.36 -5.98
C LYS A 184 -37.37 14.72 -4.54
N LYS A 185 -38.66 14.61 -4.24
CA LYS A 185 -39.23 14.78 -2.90
C LYS A 185 -40.13 13.61 -2.59
N ILE A 186 -40.25 13.31 -1.29
CA ILE A 186 -41.23 12.36 -0.78
C ILE A 186 -42.57 13.08 -0.61
N GLU A 187 -43.62 12.56 -1.23
CA GLU A 187 -44.97 13.07 -1.02
C GLU A 187 -45.57 12.51 0.26
N VAL A 188 -45.89 13.38 1.21
CA VAL A 188 -46.52 12.98 2.48
C VAL A 188 -48.03 13.05 2.32
N LEU A 189 -48.69 11.89 2.20
CA LEU A 189 -50.12 11.82 1.93
C LEU A 189 -50.99 11.86 3.19
N GLY A 190 -50.42 11.54 4.34
CA GLY A 190 -51.14 11.50 5.61
C GLY A 190 -50.20 11.55 6.81
N ALA A 191 -50.80 11.54 8.01
CA ALA A 191 -50.04 11.61 9.25
C ALA A 191 -49.04 10.45 9.36
N LEU A 192 -47.81 10.79 9.72
CA LEU A 192 -46.80 9.86 10.16
C LEU A 192 -46.99 9.59 11.66
N LYS A 193 -46.58 8.41 12.08
CA LYS A 193 -46.90 7.91 13.41
C LYS A 193 -45.68 7.94 14.32
N THR A 194 -45.82 8.52 15.51
CA THR A 194 -44.84 8.41 16.60
C THR A 194 -44.98 7.08 17.36
N THR A 195 -46.11 6.39 17.20
CA THR A 195 -46.37 5.02 17.66
C THR A 195 -47.22 4.28 16.63
N ASP A 196 -46.89 3.02 16.33
CA ASP A 196 -47.67 2.14 15.47
C ASP A 196 -49.03 1.78 16.12
N ALA A 197 -49.84 0.98 15.42
CA ALA A 197 -51.15 0.54 15.93
C ALA A 197 -51.07 -0.25 17.25
N ALA A 198 -49.89 -0.79 17.60
CA ALA A 198 -49.63 -1.52 18.84
C ALA A 198 -48.95 -0.67 19.93
N GLY A 199 -48.66 0.61 19.66
CA GLY A 199 -48.01 1.52 20.61
C GLY A 199 -46.49 1.39 20.68
N GLN A 200 -45.85 0.60 19.80
CA GLN A 200 -44.48 0.12 20.01
C GLN A 200 -43.43 0.78 19.10
N ARG A 201 -43.78 1.21 17.89
CA ARG A 201 -42.79 1.69 16.90
C ARG A 201 -43.12 3.05 16.31
N LYS A 202 -42.14 3.96 16.28
CA LYS A 202 -42.24 5.23 15.56
C LYS A 202 -41.87 5.09 14.08
N SER A 203 -42.45 5.94 13.23
CA SER A 203 -41.97 6.12 11.86
C SER A 203 -40.51 6.56 11.93
N LYS A 204 -39.66 5.92 11.14
CA LYS A 204 -38.22 6.14 11.19
C LYS A 204 -37.63 5.97 9.80
N ILE A 205 -37.28 7.08 9.18
CA ILE A 205 -36.91 7.13 7.77
C ILE A 205 -35.54 7.81 7.67
N GLY A 206 -34.52 7.03 7.30
CA GLY A 206 -33.21 7.56 6.95
C GLY A 206 -33.19 8.10 5.52
N ILE A 207 -32.60 9.26 5.30
CA ILE A 207 -32.63 9.99 4.03
C ILE A 207 -31.21 10.21 3.51
N SER A 208 -31.00 9.77 2.28
CA SER A 208 -29.88 10.11 1.41
C SER A 208 -30.42 10.85 0.18
N HIS A 209 -29.67 11.80 -0.34
CA HIS A 209 -30.09 12.61 -1.49
C HIS A 209 -28.89 12.83 -2.42
N GLU A 210 -29.14 12.86 -3.73
CA GLU A 210 -28.10 13.14 -4.74
C GLU A 210 -27.54 14.55 -4.58
N ASP A 211 -28.44 15.55 -4.54
CA ASP A 211 -28.08 16.90 -4.14
C ASP A 211 -27.71 16.96 -2.65
N LYS A 212 -26.85 17.93 -2.31
CA LYS A 212 -26.34 18.15 -0.95
C LYS A 212 -26.61 19.58 -0.49
N PRO A 213 -26.98 19.81 0.79
CA PRO A 213 -27.02 21.17 1.32
C PRO A 213 -25.61 21.77 1.29
N THR A 214 -25.50 23.06 0.99
CA THR A 214 -24.23 23.79 0.82
C THR A 214 -24.18 25.00 1.75
N VAL A 215 -23.01 25.60 1.93
CA VAL A 215 -22.89 26.82 2.76
C VAL A 215 -23.76 27.98 2.25
N SER A 216 -24.00 28.07 0.94
CA SER A 216 -24.86 29.07 0.30
C SER A 216 -26.34 28.67 0.26
N ALA A 217 -26.64 27.37 0.41
CA ALA A 217 -27.98 26.80 0.51
C ALA A 217 -28.01 25.75 1.64
N PRO A 218 -28.05 26.19 2.91
CA PRO A 218 -27.77 25.32 4.07
C PRO A 218 -28.84 24.27 4.34
N THR A 219 -29.97 24.33 3.64
CA THR A 219 -31.06 23.37 3.72
C THR A 219 -31.47 22.87 2.34
N LEU A 220 -31.76 21.58 2.24
CA LEU A 220 -32.29 20.93 1.04
C LEU A 220 -33.60 20.20 1.39
N GLU A 221 -34.74 20.76 0.96
CA GLU A 221 -36.05 20.15 1.21
C GLU A 221 -36.21 18.83 0.45
N PHE A 222 -36.61 17.77 1.17
CA PHE A 222 -36.84 16.45 0.58
C PHE A 222 -38.28 15.95 0.75
N THR A 223 -39.18 16.77 1.28
CA THR A 223 -40.60 16.44 1.41
C THR A 223 -41.50 17.46 0.72
N HIS A 224 -42.70 17.01 0.38
CA HIS A 224 -43.82 17.84 -0.04
C HIS A 224 -45.09 17.43 0.69
N GLY A 225 -45.79 18.40 1.29
CA GLY A 225 -47.04 18.19 2.01
C GLY A 225 -46.86 17.77 3.46
N TYR A 226 -45.63 17.69 3.99
CA TYR A 226 -45.37 17.30 5.37
C TYR A 226 -46.07 18.23 6.35
N THR A 227 -45.93 19.55 6.18
CA THR A 227 -46.49 20.55 7.11
C THR A 227 -48.01 20.44 7.19
N ALA A 228 -48.67 20.17 6.06
CA ALA A 228 -50.11 20.02 6.00
C ALA A 228 -50.61 18.73 6.69
N LYS A 229 -49.82 17.65 6.66
CA LYS A 229 -50.22 16.34 7.19
C LYS A 229 -49.74 16.05 8.61
N ASN A 230 -48.73 16.78 9.09
CA ASN A 230 -48.09 16.59 10.40
C ASN A 230 -47.92 17.93 11.13
N ALA A 231 -48.90 18.82 11.01
CA ALA A 231 -48.87 20.16 11.58
C ALA A 231 -48.51 20.13 13.08
N GLY A 232 -47.56 20.97 13.48
CA GLY A 232 -47.10 21.10 14.87
C GLY A 232 -46.13 20.00 15.33
N VAL A 233 -45.77 19.03 14.47
CA VAL A 233 -44.76 18.02 14.77
C VAL A 233 -43.47 18.35 14.02
N SER A 234 -42.34 18.24 14.71
CA SER A 234 -41.03 18.45 14.10
C SER A 234 -40.69 17.32 13.11
N PRO A 235 -40.15 17.62 11.91
CA PRO A 235 -39.62 16.62 10.99
C PRO A 235 -38.62 15.65 11.63
N LEU A 236 -37.85 16.12 12.64
CA LEU A 236 -36.88 15.29 13.37
C LEU A 236 -37.51 14.13 14.14
N GLU A 237 -38.83 14.13 14.33
CA GLU A 237 -39.54 13.00 14.94
C GLU A 237 -39.60 11.76 14.05
N TYR A 238 -39.51 11.95 12.73
CA TYR A 238 -39.74 10.89 11.74
C TYR A 238 -38.56 10.68 10.77
N PHE A 239 -37.78 11.73 10.53
CA PHE A 239 -36.71 11.72 9.54
C PHE A 239 -35.34 11.91 10.17
N TRP A 240 -34.38 11.19 9.63
CA TRP A 240 -32.95 11.28 9.93
C TRP A 240 -32.20 11.35 8.60
N GLY A 241 -31.19 12.20 8.49
CA GLY A 241 -30.32 12.12 7.32
C GLY A 241 -29.25 11.07 7.57
N ASP A 242 -28.97 10.28 6.55
CA ASP A 242 -27.97 9.22 6.62
C ASP A 242 -26.55 9.81 6.71
N LYS A 243 -26.36 10.97 6.08
CA LYS A 243 -25.11 11.76 6.08
C LYS A 243 -25.28 13.16 6.68
N TYR A 244 -26.35 13.86 6.31
CA TYR A 244 -26.60 15.23 6.74
C TYR A 244 -27.60 15.29 7.89
N GLY A 245 -27.66 16.42 8.57
CA GLY A 245 -28.71 16.71 9.52
C GLY A 245 -30.11 16.70 8.92
N VAL A 246 -31.13 16.66 9.76
CA VAL A 246 -32.51 17.01 9.38
C VAL A 246 -32.95 18.24 10.16
N ALA A 247 -33.63 19.15 9.48
CA ALA A 247 -34.25 20.35 10.06
C ALA A 247 -35.63 20.59 9.43
N SER A 248 -36.38 21.50 10.04
CA SER A 248 -37.53 22.13 9.40
C SER A 248 -37.05 23.24 8.48
N ALA A 249 -37.42 23.19 7.20
CA ALA A 249 -37.27 24.32 6.30
C ALA A 249 -38.19 25.48 6.72
N ALA A 250 -37.98 26.66 6.14
CA ALA A 250 -38.86 27.82 6.37
C ALA A 250 -40.31 27.57 5.93
N SER A 251 -40.51 26.69 4.95
CA SER A 251 -41.84 26.20 4.52
C SER A 251 -42.53 25.30 5.57
N GLY A 252 -41.77 24.80 6.55
CA GLY A 252 -42.18 23.77 7.49
C GLY A 252 -41.98 22.34 6.98
N GLU A 253 -41.53 22.15 5.73
CA GLU A 253 -41.22 20.83 5.18
C GLU A 253 -39.91 20.29 5.80
N ALA A 254 -39.73 18.97 5.74
CA ALA A 254 -38.49 18.32 6.14
C ALA A 254 -37.37 18.62 5.14
N ALA A 255 -36.21 19.03 5.65
CA ALA A 255 -35.03 19.34 4.87
C ALA A 255 -33.77 18.72 5.46
N LEU A 256 -32.84 18.29 4.60
CA LEU A 256 -31.47 17.99 5.01
C LEU A 256 -30.79 19.30 5.36
N SER A 257 -29.99 19.33 6.42
CA SER A 257 -29.39 20.55 6.96
C SER A 257 -27.92 20.38 7.31
N LEU A 258 -27.14 21.44 7.10
CA LEU A 258 -25.76 21.55 7.60
C LEU A 258 -25.67 21.84 9.10
N THR A 259 -26.76 22.17 9.79
CA THR A 259 -26.74 22.67 11.17
C THR A 259 -27.54 21.84 12.19
N GLY A 260 -28.19 20.74 11.77
CA GLY A 260 -29.00 19.88 12.66
C GLY A 260 -28.38 18.49 12.87
N GLY A 261 -28.42 17.95 14.09
CA GLY A 261 -27.99 16.56 14.39
C GLY A 261 -26.47 16.33 14.31
N ASN A 262 -26.02 15.10 14.58
CA ASN A 262 -24.61 14.72 14.41
C ASN A 262 -24.24 14.88 12.94
N ILE A 263 -23.68 16.04 12.61
CA ILE A 263 -23.02 16.28 11.36
C ILE A 263 -21.76 15.42 11.40
N THR A 264 -21.86 14.18 10.93
CA THR A 264 -20.70 13.61 10.28
C THR A 264 -20.64 14.36 8.96
N ILE A 265 -19.86 15.46 8.91
CA ILE A 265 -19.32 15.90 7.62
C ILE A 265 -18.44 14.73 7.25
N ASP A 266 -19.04 13.73 6.61
CA ASP A 266 -18.31 12.64 6.02
C ASP A 266 -17.46 13.37 5.01
N PRO A 267 -16.15 13.49 5.26
CA PRO A 267 -15.34 14.22 4.35
C PRO A 267 -15.50 13.53 3.02
N VAL A 268 -15.63 14.31 1.94
CA VAL A 268 -15.72 13.77 0.58
C VAL A 268 -14.31 13.30 0.17
N TYR A 269 -13.73 12.44 0.99
CA TYR A 269 -12.40 11.90 0.85
C TYR A 269 -12.63 10.42 0.72
N LYS A 270 -12.82 10.00 -0.54
CA LYS A 270 -13.19 8.61 -0.83
C LYS A 270 -12.14 7.63 -0.33
N ASP A 271 -10.89 8.05 -0.15
CA ASP A 271 -9.86 7.38 0.63
C ASP A 271 -8.87 8.46 1.10
N ILE A 272 -8.53 8.50 2.39
CA ILE A 272 -7.40 9.31 2.87
C ILE A 272 -6.14 8.51 2.62
N THR A 273 -5.21 9.09 1.87
CA THR A 273 -3.86 8.53 1.73
C THR A 273 -2.98 9.21 2.75
N ILE A 274 -2.41 8.43 3.67
CA ILE A 274 -1.30 8.89 4.50
C ILE A 274 -0.03 8.68 3.68
N THR A 275 0.74 9.73 3.48
CA THR A 275 1.98 9.68 2.70
C THR A 275 3.13 10.24 3.53
N ILE A 276 4.25 9.54 3.50
CA ILE A 276 5.57 10.09 3.83
C ILE A 276 6.18 10.57 2.52
N ASP A 277 6.63 11.83 2.46
CA ASP A 277 7.40 12.31 1.31
C ASP A 277 8.82 11.74 1.37
N LYS A 278 9.06 10.75 0.51
CA LYS A 278 10.34 10.05 0.40
C LYS A 278 11.49 10.96 -0.04
N ASN A 279 11.20 12.09 -0.69
CA ASN A 279 12.23 12.99 -1.24
C ASN A 279 12.82 13.93 -0.18
N ILE A 280 12.12 14.09 0.95
CA ILE A 280 12.54 14.92 2.09
C ILE A 280 12.97 14.05 3.28
N LEU A 281 13.10 12.74 3.07
CA LEU A 281 13.60 11.84 4.10
C LEU A 281 15.01 12.29 4.51
N PRO A 282 15.26 12.43 5.83
CA PRO A 282 16.54 12.91 6.32
C PRO A 282 17.64 11.96 5.90
N LYS A 283 18.64 12.50 5.19
CA LYS A 283 19.87 11.77 4.82
C LYS A 283 20.98 11.92 5.88
N ASP A 284 20.63 12.50 7.03
CA ASP A 284 21.53 12.87 8.12
C ASP A 284 20.93 12.32 9.43
N LEU A 285 21.73 11.53 10.17
CA LEU A 285 21.35 10.90 11.44
C LEU A 285 20.96 11.89 12.54
N SER A 286 21.28 13.18 12.42
CA SER A 286 20.91 14.24 13.38
C SER A 286 19.47 14.72 13.24
N GLN A 287 18.78 14.38 12.14
CA GLN A 287 17.40 14.82 11.88
C GLN A 287 16.50 13.67 11.47
N LYS A 288 16.41 12.54 12.21
CA LYS A 288 15.51 11.38 11.90
C LYS A 288 14.01 11.69 12.05
N LYS A 289 13.55 12.81 11.48
CA LYS A 289 12.19 13.33 11.53
C LYS A 289 11.43 12.90 10.27
N PHE A 290 10.42 12.08 10.46
CA PHE A 290 9.47 11.64 9.46
C PHE A 290 8.25 12.54 9.53
N THR A 291 7.94 13.25 8.44
CA THR A 291 6.74 14.11 8.36
C THR A 291 5.69 13.43 7.51
N PHE A 292 4.46 13.41 8.02
CA PHE A 292 3.33 12.72 7.44
C PHE A 292 2.37 13.76 6.90
N SER A 293 1.86 13.49 5.71
CA SER A 293 0.79 14.27 5.10
C SER A 293 -0.41 13.38 4.85
N ALA A 294 -1.59 13.97 4.96
CA ALA A 294 -2.83 13.33 4.55
C ALA A 294 -3.32 14.08 3.31
N SER A 295 -3.69 13.33 2.29
CA SER A 295 -4.42 13.84 1.16
C SER A 295 -5.63 12.98 0.91
N ALA A 296 -6.57 13.53 0.16
CA ALA A 296 -7.75 12.81 -0.21
C ALA A 296 -8.18 13.09 -1.64
N ASN A 297 -8.75 12.06 -2.25
CA ASN A 297 -9.32 12.17 -3.58
C ASN A 297 -10.72 12.80 -3.50
N VAL A 298 -10.82 14.04 -3.99
CA VAL A 298 -12.06 14.78 -4.22
C VAL A 298 -12.27 14.86 -5.73
N ASP A 299 -13.30 14.18 -6.25
CA ASP A 299 -13.67 14.21 -7.67
C ASP A 299 -12.49 13.92 -8.64
N GLY A 300 -11.58 13.01 -8.25
CA GLY A 300 -10.41 12.62 -9.04
C GLY A 300 -9.17 13.49 -8.86
N THR A 301 -9.22 14.49 -7.99
CA THR A 301 -8.08 15.36 -7.65
C THR A 301 -7.62 15.12 -6.22
N GLN A 302 -6.32 15.00 -5.98
CA GLN A 302 -5.79 14.96 -4.61
C GLN A 302 -5.80 16.35 -3.98
N VAL A 303 -6.43 16.44 -2.81
CA VAL A 303 -6.50 17.64 -1.99
C VAL A 303 -5.81 17.36 -0.66
N ALA A 304 -4.89 18.23 -0.25
CA ALA A 304 -4.19 18.11 1.03
C ALA A 304 -5.12 18.40 2.21
N ILE A 305 -4.98 17.63 3.28
CA ILE A 305 -5.70 17.80 4.54
C ILE A 305 -4.70 18.33 5.58
N PRO A 306 -4.94 19.50 6.19
CA PRO A 306 -4.04 20.04 7.20
C PRO A 306 -4.03 19.17 8.47
N ALA A 307 -2.87 19.01 9.09
CA ALA A 307 -2.75 18.34 10.39
C ALA A 307 -3.21 19.25 11.54
N GLY A 308 -3.83 18.66 12.56
CA GLY A 308 -4.31 19.35 13.76
C GLY A 308 -5.53 18.69 14.41
N SER A 309 -6.04 19.33 15.46
CA SER A 309 -7.17 18.82 16.26
C SER A 309 -8.51 19.50 15.99
N GLY A 310 -8.53 20.47 15.07
CA GLY A 310 -9.73 21.22 14.68
C GLY A 310 -10.58 20.50 13.64
N GLU A 311 -11.80 21.01 13.43
CA GLU A 311 -12.69 20.52 12.37
C GLU A 311 -12.02 20.62 10.99
N GLY A 312 -12.10 19.54 10.20
CA GLY A 312 -11.46 19.48 8.88
C GLY A 312 -9.94 19.24 8.91
N GLN A 313 -9.34 19.01 10.08
CA GLN A 313 -7.93 18.65 10.25
C GLN A 313 -7.75 17.17 10.61
N VAL A 314 -6.60 16.60 10.24
CA VAL A 314 -6.21 15.23 10.61
C VAL A 314 -5.41 15.21 11.90
N GLN A 315 -5.84 14.40 12.87
CA GLN A 315 -5.10 14.19 14.10
C GLN A 315 -4.29 12.90 13.99
N TYR A 316 -2.96 12.99 14.08
CA TYR A 316 -2.09 11.82 14.09
C TYR A 316 -1.80 11.31 15.49
N THR A 317 -1.82 10.00 15.63
CA THR A 317 -1.16 9.25 16.69
C THR A 317 -0.15 8.31 16.06
N PHE A 318 0.94 8.06 16.76
CA PHE A 318 2.04 7.26 16.23
C PHE A 318 2.40 6.16 17.21
N SER A 319 2.68 4.98 16.67
CA SER A 319 3.36 3.92 17.40
C SER A 319 4.54 3.42 16.57
N VAL A 320 5.62 3.09 17.25
CA VAL A 320 6.84 2.58 16.64
C VAL A 320 7.05 1.15 17.12
N THR A 321 7.25 0.22 16.21
CA THR A 321 7.68 -1.14 16.55
C THR A 321 9.05 -1.45 15.95
N TYR A 322 9.81 -2.29 16.63
CA TYR A 322 11.12 -2.77 16.22
C TYR A 322 11.17 -4.27 16.46
N ARG A 323 11.47 -5.06 15.42
CA ARG A 323 11.45 -6.54 15.46
C ARG A 323 10.15 -7.13 16.02
N GLY A 324 9.01 -6.49 15.71
CA GLY A 324 7.68 -6.92 16.18
C GLY A 324 7.31 -6.45 17.58
N GLU A 325 8.23 -5.85 18.33
CA GLU A 325 7.99 -5.34 19.69
C GLU A 325 7.70 -3.85 19.69
N THR A 326 6.81 -3.39 20.58
CA THR A 326 6.48 -1.96 20.69
C THR A 326 7.62 -1.20 21.36
N VAL A 327 8.15 -0.18 20.68
CA VAL A 327 9.13 0.74 21.24
C VAL A 327 8.40 1.75 22.12
N PRO A 328 8.69 1.84 23.42
CA PRO A 328 8.11 2.87 24.27
C PRO A 328 8.68 4.25 23.91
N GLN A 329 7.87 5.30 23.99
CA GLN A 329 8.32 6.66 23.71
C GLN A 329 9.50 7.08 24.62
N SER A 330 9.46 6.65 25.89
CA SER A 330 10.54 6.78 26.86
C SER A 330 10.60 5.58 27.80
N TYR A 331 11.80 5.16 28.18
CA TYR A 331 12.01 4.14 29.22
C TYR A 331 13.31 4.43 29.97
N GLY A 332 13.30 4.32 31.30
CA GLY A 332 14.50 4.52 32.13
C GLY A 332 15.14 5.91 32.03
N GLY A 333 14.37 6.96 31.71
CA GLY A 333 14.89 8.34 31.56
C GLY A 333 15.49 8.66 30.18
N LYS A 334 15.48 7.69 29.25
CA LYS A 334 15.89 7.86 27.86
C LYS A 334 14.65 7.96 26.95
N ASN A 335 14.67 8.87 25.99
CA ASN A 335 13.62 9.01 24.96
C ASN A 335 14.06 8.28 23.69
N TYR A 336 13.19 7.41 23.16
CA TYR A 336 13.46 6.65 21.94
C TYR A 336 12.87 7.36 20.71
N TYR A 337 11.74 8.04 20.86
CA TYR A 337 11.20 8.92 19.84
C TYR A 337 10.38 10.04 20.44
N THR A 338 10.14 11.07 19.64
CA THR A 338 9.20 12.15 19.96
C THR A 338 8.17 12.29 18.85
N THR A 339 7.00 12.79 19.19
CA THR A 339 5.89 13.01 18.25
C THR A 339 5.57 14.49 18.17
N GLY A 340 5.38 14.98 16.96
CA GLY A 340 4.80 16.29 16.64
C GLY A 340 3.36 16.13 16.16
N THR A 341 2.76 17.23 15.72
CA THR A 341 1.38 17.23 15.20
C THR A 341 1.22 16.33 13.97
N ASP A 342 2.26 16.25 13.13
CA ASP A 342 2.31 15.53 11.87
C ASP A 342 3.64 14.80 11.66
N SER A 343 4.41 14.57 12.73
CA SER A 343 5.75 14.01 12.58
C SER A 343 6.15 13.06 13.70
N VAL A 344 7.02 12.12 13.38
CA VAL A 344 7.75 11.30 14.36
C VAL A 344 9.23 11.58 14.19
N THR A 345 9.93 11.83 15.29
CA THR A 345 11.39 11.92 15.29
C THR A 345 11.94 10.76 16.09
N LEU A 346 12.59 9.80 15.41
CA LEU A 346 13.36 8.75 16.09
C LEU A 346 14.63 9.37 16.67
N LEU A 347 15.03 8.98 17.88
CA LEU A 347 16.19 9.54 18.56
C LEU A 347 17.31 8.49 18.62
N ASP A 348 17.66 8.06 19.83
CA ASP A 348 18.70 7.08 20.12
C ASP A 348 18.18 5.64 19.97
N VAL A 349 17.65 5.33 18.79
CA VAL A 349 17.18 3.99 18.42
C VAL A 349 18.25 3.24 17.61
N PRO A 350 18.45 1.92 17.82
CA PRO A 350 19.43 1.13 17.07
C PRO A 350 19.09 1.03 15.58
N ALA A 351 20.00 0.53 14.76
CA ALA A 351 19.69 0.17 13.39
C ALA A 351 18.72 -1.01 13.25
N GLY A 352 18.06 -1.06 12.11
CA GLY A 352 17.16 -2.10 11.62
C GLY A 352 15.81 -1.55 11.16
N SER A 353 14.92 -2.44 10.73
CA SER A 353 13.58 -2.08 10.29
C SER A 353 12.70 -1.66 11.46
N TYR A 354 12.18 -0.44 11.38
CA TYR A 354 11.13 0.07 12.24
C TYR A 354 9.83 0.10 11.47
N MET A 355 8.75 -0.34 12.11
CA MET A 355 7.42 -0.05 11.61
C MET A 355 6.89 1.19 12.33
N ILE A 356 6.70 2.28 11.60
CA ILE A 356 5.99 3.43 12.11
C ILE A 356 4.54 3.29 11.68
N CYS A 357 3.66 2.99 12.61
CA CYS A 357 2.22 3.05 12.38
C CYS A 357 1.75 4.46 12.68
N ALA A 358 1.36 5.19 11.63
CA ALA A 358 0.70 6.47 11.75
C ALA A 358 -0.81 6.22 11.68
N THR A 359 -1.50 6.53 12.76
CA THR A 359 -2.95 6.46 12.86
C THR A 359 -3.53 7.86 12.80
N ALA A 360 -4.22 8.17 11.71
CA ALA A 360 -4.94 9.40 11.49
C ALA A 360 -6.40 9.24 11.93
N LEU A 361 -6.84 10.10 12.86
CA LEU A 361 -8.26 10.29 13.16
C LEU A 361 -8.77 11.46 12.33
N TYR A 362 -9.77 11.19 11.49
CA TYR A 362 -10.37 12.20 10.64
C TYR A 362 -11.86 11.96 10.46
N GLY A 363 -12.68 12.97 10.76
CA GLY A 363 -14.14 12.83 10.71
C GLY A 363 -14.70 11.70 11.59
N GLY A 364 -14.01 11.37 12.70
CA GLY A 364 -14.37 10.26 13.59
C GLY A 364 -14.02 8.86 13.08
N LYS A 365 -13.36 8.75 11.91
CA LYS A 365 -12.86 7.49 11.35
C LYS A 365 -11.35 7.39 11.54
N THR A 366 -10.89 6.17 11.80
CA THR A 366 -9.48 5.85 12.01
C THR A 366 -8.88 5.31 10.72
N TYR A 367 -7.78 5.89 10.27
CA TYR A 367 -7.00 5.46 9.13
C TYR A 367 -5.60 5.14 9.62
N SER A 368 -5.09 3.97 9.33
CA SER A 368 -3.74 3.58 9.75
C SER A 368 -2.91 3.26 8.53
N GLY A 369 -1.72 3.83 8.48
CA GLY A 369 -0.68 3.48 7.52
C GLY A 369 0.50 2.90 8.28
N GLU A 370 0.95 1.72 7.86
CA GLU A 370 2.19 1.14 8.33
C GLU A 370 3.29 1.52 7.36
N PHE A 371 4.30 2.19 7.89
CA PHE A 371 5.45 2.65 7.14
C PHE A 371 6.67 1.93 7.66
N GLU A 372 7.18 1.01 6.84
CA GLU A 372 8.48 0.44 7.09
C GLU A 372 9.53 1.51 6.81
N VAL A 373 10.25 1.87 7.87
CA VAL A 373 11.41 2.72 7.82
C VAL A 373 12.57 1.86 8.23
N GLU A 374 13.42 1.55 7.27
CA GLU A 374 14.68 0.93 7.56
C GLU A 374 15.63 2.01 8.08
N MET A 375 15.87 1.99 9.38
CA MET A 375 17.01 2.70 9.94
C MET A 375 18.21 1.84 9.62
N ILE A 376 18.75 1.99 8.42
CA ILE A 376 20.10 1.51 8.20
C ILE A 376 20.98 2.25 9.21
N ASP A 377 21.67 1.51 10.09
CA ASP A 377 22.97 2.03 10.49
C ASP A 377 23.64 2.19 9.14
N ALA A 378 24.01 3.42 8.80
CA ALA A 378 25.13 3.59 7.92
C ALA A 378 26.17 2.59 8.46
N LEU A 379 26.48 1.52 7.71
CA LEU A 379 27.36 0.46 8.20
C LEU A 379 28.63 1.19 8.58
N LEU A 380 28.78 1.41 9.87
CA LEU A 380 29.91 2.12 10.42
C LEU A 380 30.99 1.06 10.43
N LEU A 381 31.68 0.95 9.29
CA LEU A 381 33.02 0.38 9.24
C LEU A 381 33.90 1.31 10.06
N GLN A 382 33.79 1.19 11.38
CA GLN A 382 34.78 1.73 12.30
C GLN A 382 36.13 1.16 11.86
N GLY A 383 37.16 1.99 11.86
CA GLY A 383 38.55 1.54 11.75
C GLY A 383 38.88 0.65 12.93
N ALA A 384 38.51 -0.63 12.84
CA ALA A 384 38.90 -1.64 13.80
C ALA A 384 40.31 -2.09 13.45
N SER A 385 41.29 -1.64 14.24
CA SER A 385 42.55 -2.36 14.36
C SER A 385 42.27 -3.67 15.09
N GLY A 386 42.29 -4.77 14.36
CA GLY A 386 42.29 -6.13 14.91
C GLY A 386 40.94 -6.70 15.36
N SER A 387 40.59 -7.85 14.78
CA SER A 387 39.74 -8.93 15.33
C SER A 387 38.20 -8.90 15.25
N GLU A 388 37.52 -7.85 14.77
CA GLU A 388 36.03 -7.77 14.92
C GLU A 388 35.21 -7.55 13.62
N LEU A 389 35.74 -7.84 12.43
CA LEU A 389 34.94 -7.77 11.17
C LEU A 389 34.17 -9.06 10.83
N GLY A 390 34.11 -10.02 11.75
CA GLY A 390 33.72 -11.40 11.46
C GLY A 390 32.23 -11.74 11.33
N ASP A 391 31.30 -10.85 11.67
CA ASP A 391 29.88 -11.26 11.88
C ASP A 391 28.83 -10.40 11.13
N TYR A 392 29.15 -9.83 9.95
CA TYR A 392 28.12 -9.21 9.10
C TYR A 392 27.53 -10.22 8.11
N MET A 393 26.28 -10.61 8.34
CA MET A 393 25.56 -11.55 7.50
C MET A 393 24.57 -10.84 6.58
N LEU A 394 24.63 -11.15 5.28
CA LEU A 394 23.59 -10.80 4.31
C LEU A 394 22.41 -11.75 4.53
N ASP A 395 21.21 -11.21 4.82
CA ASP A 395 19.98 -12.01 4.92
C ASP A 395 19.80 -12.84 3.62
N PRO A 396 19.56 -14.17 3.73
CA PRO A 396 19.45 -15.03 2.54
C PRO A 396 18.30 -14.63 1.60
N SER A 397 17.30 -13.90 2.09
CA SER A 397 16.18 -13.36 1.30
C SER A 397 16.50 -12.05 0.56
N THR A 398 17.54 -11.32 0.96
CA THR A 398 17.92 -10.04 0.33
C THR A 398 18.91 -10.26 -0.81
N THR A 399 18.59 -9.79 -2.01
CA THR A 399 19.48 -9.93 -3.20
C THR A 399 20.50 -8.80 -3.32
N GLU A 400 20.24 -7.68 -2.66
CA GLU A 400 21.02 -6.45 -2.75
C GLU A 400 21.07 -5.77 -1.38
N VAL A 401 22.27 -5.34 -0.98
CA VAL A 401 22.50 -4.55 0.24
C VAL A 401 23.28 -3.30 -0.13
N GLU A 402 22.71 -2.14 0.22
CA GLU A 402 23.35 -0.84 0.06
C GLU A 402 23.81 -0.31 1.42
N VAL A 403 25.10 0.01 1.50
CA VAL A 403 25.76 0.51 2.69
C VAL A 403 26.12 1.98 2.47
N TYR A 404 25.57 2.86 3.31
CA TYR A 404 25.99 4.25 3.41
C TYR A 404 26.98 4.41 4.56
N ILE A 405 28.05 5.21 4.45
CA ILE A 405 29.03 5.39 5.54
C ILE A 405 29.18 6.87 5.91
N GLU A 406 29.00 7.18 7.21
CA GLU A 406 29.12 8.54 7.78
C GLU A 406 30.39 8.69 8.66
N LYS A 407 30.87 9.93 8.83
CA LYS A 407 32.21 10.26 9.34
C LYS A 407 32.39 10.21 10.88
N ASP A 408 31.31 10.24 11.66
CA ASP A 408 31.34 10.80 13.03
C ASP A 408 31.21 9.82 14.21
N TYR A 409 31.31 8.49 14.04
CA TYR A 409 31.21 7.54 15.16
C TYR A 409 32.49 6.72 15.37
N MET A 410 33.31 7.16 16.34
CA MET A 410 34.40 6.38 16.92
C MET A 410 33.95 5.90 18.31
N ALA A 411 33.83 4.58 18.49
CA ALA A 411 33.83 3.80 19.75
C ALA A 411 32.59 2.92 20.03
N ALA A 412 32.93 1.68 20.41
CA ALA A 412 32.22 0.71 21.26
C ALA A 412 31.40 -0.42 20.58
N THR A 413 31.76 -1.63 20.99
CA THR A 413 31.24 -2.96 20.65
C THR A 413 29.95 -3.32 21.39
N PRO A 414 29.12 -4.20 20.81
CA PRO A 414 28.62 -5.34 21.58
C PRO A 414 28.52 -6.67 20.79
N SER A 415 29.00 -7.73 21.44
CA SER A 415 28.80 -9.16 21.13
C SER A 415 27.34 -9.61 21.36
N PHE A 416 26.84 -10.64 20.63
CA PHE A 416 25.95 -11.74 21.11
C PHE A 416 25.59 -12.73 19.96
N PRO A 417 25.07 -13.95 20.24
CA PRO A 417 25.50 -15.23 19.64
C PRO A 417 24.53 -15.86 18.60
N ASP A 418 25.11 -16.78 17.82
CA ASP A 418 24.59 -17.98 17.14
C ASP A 418 23.19 -17.96 16.46
N GLU A 419 23.16 -17.87 15.12
CA GLU A 419 22.88 -18.99 14.17
C GLU A 419 22.81 -18.50 12.70
N GLU A 420 23.88 -18.81 11.95
CA GLU A 420 23.98 -19.23 10.53
C GLU A 420 23.66 -18.30 9.32
N ILE A 421 24.71 -17.64 8.82
CA ILE A 421 25.23 -17.52 7.42
C ILE A 421 26.73 -17.17 7.55
N ALA A 422 27.58 -18.18 7.50
CA ALA A 422 29.01 -18.06 7.80
C ALA A 422 29.77 -17.04 6.93
N ALA A 423 30.42 -16.07 7.59
CA ALA A 423 31.74 -15.61 7.20
C ALA A 423 32.78 -16.41 8.00
N SER A 424 33.35 -17.46 7.41
CA SER A 424 34.68 -18.00 7.76
C SER A 424 34.98 -19.28 6.98
N GLY A 425 36.09 -19.31 6.25
CA GLY A 425 36.80 -20.56 6.01
C GLY A 425 37.52 -20.96 7.29
N TYR A 426 37.40 -22.21 7.70
CA TYR A 426 38.35 -22.83 8.63
C TYR A 426 39.25 -23.77 7.82
N TYR A 427 40.55 -23.76 8.05
CA TYR A 427 41.43 -24.85 7.61
C TYR A 427 42.02 -25.60 8.81
N ARG A 428 42.37 -26.87 8.60
CA ARG A 428 43.12 -27.67 9.57
C ARG A 428 44.61 -27.42 9.37
N ASN A 429 45.28 -26.89 10.39
CA ASN A 429 46.73 -26.85 10.38
C ASN A 429 47.33 -28.27 10.41
N GLU A 430 48.64 -28.41 10.23
CA GLU A 430 49.33 -29.73 10.21
C GLU A 430 49.13 -30.54 11.51
N SER A 431 48.67 -29.89 12.60
CA SER A 431 48.32 -30.51 13.88
C SER A 431 46.83 -30.87 14.01
N GLY A 432 46.02 -30.66 12.98
CA GLY A 432 44.60 -31.02 12.92
C GLY A 432 43.65 -30.08 13.68
N VAL A 433 44.10 -28.89 14.05
CA VAL A 433 43.30 -27.84 14.73
C VAL A 433 42.72 -26.87 13.70
N TRP A 434 41.46 -26.48 13.90
CA TRP A 434 40.76 -25.52 13.05
C TRP A 434 41.05 -24.07 13.48
N GLU A 435 41.50 -23.22 12.55
CA GLU A 435 41.75 -21.78 12.76
C GLU A 435 40.80 -20.91 11.91
N LYS A 436 40.36 -19.73 12.40
CA LYS A 436 39.32 -18.84 11.81
C LYS A 436 39.93 -17.82 10.83
N GLU A 437 39.41 -17.71 9.60
CA GLU A 437 39.81 -16.71 8.58
C GLU A 437 38.94 -15.42 8.61
N TYR A 438 39.54 -14.26 8.27
CA TYR A 438 38.91 -12.93 8.29
C TYR A 438 38.79 -12.30 6.88
N SER A 439 38.10 -12.96 5.94
CA SER A 439 37.77 -12.39 4.62
C SER A 439 36.27 -12.02 4.55
N CYS A 440 35.92 -10.86 3.99
CA CYS A 440 34.52 -10.52 3.72
C CYS A 440 34.07 -11.22 2.43
N VAL A 441 33.24 -12.26 2.56
CA VAL A 441 32.76 -13.05 1.42
C VAL A 441 31.46 -12.48 0.87
N ILE A 442 31.42 -12.20 -0.43
CA ILE A 442 30.21 -11.82 -1.16
C ILE A 442 29.82 -13.01 -2.03
N PRO A 443 28.79 -13.79 -1.65
CA PRO A 443 28.45 -15.02 -2.33
C PRO A 443 27.75 -14.78 -3.68
N ALA A 444 27.79 -15.79 -4.54
CA ALA A 444 27.17 -15.74 -5.87
C ALA A 444 25.69 -15.32 -5.80
N GLY A 445 25.29 -14.45 -6.73
CA GLY A 445 23.92 -13.91 -6.80
C GLY A 445 23.59 -12.81 -5.79
N LYS A 446 24.51 -12.44 -4.90
CA LYS A 446 24.35 -11.29 -3.98
C LYS A 446 25.11 -10.07 -4.46
N THR A 447 24.59 -8.88 -4.12
CA THR A 447 25.25 -7.60 -4.41
C THR A 447 25.48 -6.81 -3.11
N LEU A 448 26.71 -6.35 -2.90
CA LEU A 448 27.08 -5.36 -1.88
C LEU A 448 27.47 -4.05 -2.56
N LYS A 449 26.83 -2.94 -2.19
CA LYS A 449 27.18 -1.59 -2.66
C LYS A 449 27.69 -0.75 -1.52
N LEU A 450 28.88 -0.19 -1.67
CA LEU A 450 29.52 0.71 -0.71
C LEU A 450 29.43 2.14 -1.26
N ASN A 451 28.70 3.02 -0.56
CA ASN A 451 28.50 4.42 -0.94
C ASN A 451 28.77 5.33 0.27
N ALA A 452 29.25 6.55 0.02
CA ALA A 452 29.42 7.53 1.10
C ALA A 452 29.10 8.96 0.61
N ALA A 453 28.34 9.72 1.42
CA ALA A 453 28.07 11.14 1.14
C ALA A 453 29.29 12.04 1.40
N ALA A 454 30.25 11.58 2.19
CA ALA A 454 31.51 12.27 2.48
C ALA A 454 32.67 11.27 2.44
N PRO A 455 33.92 11.72 2.22
CA PRO A 455 35.08 10.83 2.18
C PRO A 455 35.21 9.94 3.42
N VAL A 456 35.27 8.63 3.20
CA VAL A 456 35.39 7.59 4.22
C VAL A 456 36.50 6.62 3.83
N THR A 457 37.25 6.14 4.83
CA THR A 457 38.23 5.07 4.65
C THR A 457 37.79 3.82 5.39
N ILE A 458 37.69 2.72 4.65
CA ILE A 458 37.49 1.37 5.16
C ILE A 458 38.85 0.69 5.21
N SER A 459 39.34 0.38 6.41
CA SER A 459 40.62 -0.31 6.60
C SER A 459 40.44 -1.76 7.04
N CYS A 460 41.26 -2.67 6.51
CA CYS A 460 41.36 -4.05 7.00
C CYS A 460 42.79 -4.43 7.35
N ASP A 461 42.92 -5.21 8.43
CA ASP A 461 44.17 -5.74 8.97
C ASP A 461 44.22 -7.28 8.87
N SER A 462 43.63 -7.86 7.82
CA SER A 462 43.58 -9.32 7.60
C SER A 462 44.85 -9.85 6.95
N ALA A 463 45.32 -11.03 7.38
CA ALA A 463 46.42 -11.71 6.69
C ALA A 463 46.01 -12.30 5.32
N TYR A 464 44.71 -12.29 4.98
CA TYR A 464 44.12 -12.91 3.78
C TYR A 464 43.40 -11.86 2.91
N ASN A 465 42.50 -12.27 2.01
CA ASN A 465 41.76 -11.35 1.16
C ASN A 465 40.87 -10.43 2.01
N PHE A 466 40.82 -9.12 1.72
CA PHE A 466 39.84 -8.28 2.42
C PHE A 466 38.43 -8.58 1.90
N PHE A 467 38.23 -8.58 0.58
CA PHE A 467 36.99 -9.08 -0.04
C PHE A 467 37.25 -10.32 -0.88
N ASP A 468 36.38 -11.31 -0.74
CA ASP A 468 36.30 -12.49 -1.61
C ASP A 468 34.94 -12.47 -2.33
N VAL A 469 34.95 -12.29 -3.65
CA VAL A 469 33.77 -11.89 -4.41
C VAL A 469 33.39 -12.97 -5.42
N SER A 470 32.39 -13.76 -5.08
CA SER A 470 31.65 -14.63 -6.01
C SER A 470 30.34 -13.98 -6.50
N GLY A 471 29.83 -12.97 -5.80
CA GLY A 471 28.67 -12.15 -6.15
C GLY A 471 29.05 -10.85 -6.85
N THR A 472 28.46 -9.72 -6.45
CA THR A 472 28.80 -8.39 -6.98
C THR A 472 29.19 -7.42 -5.86
N LEU A 473 30.33 -6.73 -6.01
CA LEU A 473 30.74 -5.62 -5.16
C LEU A 473 30.73 -4.32 -5.98
N VAL A 474 30.11 -3.27 -5.48
CA VAL A 474 30.17 -1.92 -6.07
C VAL A 474 30.82 -0.97 -5.06
N ILE A 475 31.85 -0.26 -5.50
CA ILE A 475 32.57 0.74 -4.69
C ILE A 475 32.32 2.11 -5.31
N GLY A 476 31.41 2.87 -4.71
CA GLY A 476 30.98 4.19 -5.15
C GLY A 476 31.90 5.33 -4.72
N GLU A 477 31.53 6.55 -5.10
CA GLU A 477 32.22 7.78 -4.75
C GLU A 477 32.47 7.93 -3.24
N ASN A 478 33.54 8.64 -2.90
CA ASN A 478 33.96 8.94 -1.53
C ASN A 478 34.36 7.74 -0.64
N VAL A 479 34.27 6.50 -1.14
CA VAL A 479 34.74 5.31 -0.40
C VAL A 479 36.20 5.04 -0.73
N THR A 480 37.04 4.93 0.28
CA THR A 480 38.44 4.50 0.18
C THR A 480 38.62 3.14 0.83
N ILE A 481 38.97 2.11 0.06
CA ILE A 481 39.43 0.83 0.57
C ILE A 481 40.94 0.93 0.82
N PHE A 482 41.33 0.74 2.08
CA PHE A 482 42.71 0.82 2.53
C PHE A 482 43.13 -0.51 3.19
N SER A 483 44.30 -1.04 2.84
CA SER A 483 44.88 -2.19 3.55
C SER A 483 45.92 -1.69 4.54
N SER A 484 45.79 -2.00 5.84
CA SER A 484 46.81 -1.63 6.84
C SER A 484 47.88 -2.71 7.03
N SER A 485 47.57 -3.97 6.68
CA SER A 485 48.48 -5.11 6.73
C SER A 485 48.85 -5.66 5.34
N ILE A 486 49.77 -6.63 5.35
CA ILE A 486 50.02 -7.52 4.22
C ILE A 486 48.88 -8.52 4.07
N ASN A 487 47.98 -8.23 3.13
CA ASN A 487 46.86 -9.10 2.80
C ASN A 487 47.32 -10.09 1.71
N TRP A 488 46.51 -11.11 1.40
CA TRP A 488 46.71 -11.84 0.14
C TRP A 488 46.30 -10.91 -1.00
N ASN A 489 45.04 -10.57 -1.12
CA ASN A 489 44.58 -9.50 -2.02
C ASN A 489 43.76 -8.49 -1.21
N VAL A 490 43.62 -7.24 -1.67
CA VAL A 490 42.55 -6.39 -1.11
C VAL A 490 41.21 -6.94 -1.57
N ILE A 491 41.11 -7.29 -2.85
CA ILE A 491 39.91 -7.89 -3.42
C ILE A 491 40.32 -9.07 -4.28
N GLN A 492 39.77 -10.23 -3.99
CA GLN A 492 39.82 -11.42 -4.83
C GLN A 492 38.45 -11.58 -5.50
N ILE A 493 38.44 -11.73 -6.82
CA ILE A 493 37.23 -11.97 -7.61
C ILE A 493 37.29 -13.39 -8.15
N GLU A 494 36.37 -14.22 -7.69
CA GLU A 494 36.28 -15.64 -8.03
C GLU A 494 35.29 -15.88 -9.18
N ASP A 495 35.04 -17.15 -9.53
CA ASP A 495 34.14 -17.54 -10.61
C ASP A 495 32.74 -16.93 -10.48
N GLY A 496 32.25 -16.34 -11.57
CA GLY A 496 30.99 -15.59 -11.61
C GLY A 496 30.97 -14.26 -10.85
N GLY A 497 32.03 -13.96 -10.09
CA GLY A 497 32.18 -12.75 -9.31
C GLY A 497 32.33 -11.49 -10.15
N LYS A 498 31.83 -10.37 -9.64
CA LYS A 498 31.93 -9.06 -10.30
C LYS A 498 32.28 -7.96 -9.32
N VAL A 499 33.29 -7.16 -9.61
CA VAL A 499 33.58 -5.94 -8.86
C VAL A 499 33.42 -4.75 -9.79
N ILE A 500 32.78 -3.68 -9.32
CA ILE A 500 32.58 -2.43 -10.04
C ILE A 500 33.18 -1.30 -9.20
N LEU A 501 34.25 -0.68 -9.70
CA LEU A 501 34.79 0.56 -9.15
C LEU A 501 34.16 1.74 -9.89
N ASP A 502 33.30 2.48 -9.18
CA ASP A 502 32.49 3.57 -9.71
C ASP A 502 32.63 4.83 -8.85
N GLY A 503 33.87 5.30 -8.72
CA GLY A 503 34.21 6.58 -8.09
C GLY A 503 35.04 6.44 -6.82
N GLY A 504 35.10 5.24 -6.24
CA GLY A 504 35.88 4.96 -5.04
C GLY A 504 37.39 4.92 -5.27
N THR A 505 38.14 4.78 -4.17
CA THR A 505 39.60 4.64 -4.16
C THR A 505 40.03 3.29 -3.57
N ILE A 506 40.95 2.58 -4.21
CA ILE A 506 41.61 1.40 -3.63
C ILE A 506 43.10 1.72 -3.46
N THR A 507 43.59 1.66 -2.22
CA THR A 507 44.94 2.10 -1.90
C THR A 507 45.64 1.25 -0.86
N ASN A 508 46.97 1.31 -0.90
CA ASN A 508 47.88 0.64 0.03
C ASN A 508 47.70 -0.89 0.10
N GLY A 509 47.11 -1.50 -0.93
CA GLY A 509 47.06 -2.95 -1.05
C GLY A 509 48.45 -3.55 -1.15
N ALA A 510 48.79 -4.44 -0.23
CA ALA A 510 50.11 -5.06 -0.13
C ALA A 510 49.95 -6.60 -0.17
N GLY A 511 49.77 -7.16 -1.36
CA GLY A 511 49.59 -8.60 -1.52
C GLY A 511 50.86 -9.39 -1.19
N TYR A 512 50.80 -10.52 -0.47
CA TYR A 512 51.99 -11.36 -0.21
C TYR A 512 52.26 -12.35 -1.36
N GLY A 513 53.49 -12.41 -1.89
CA GLY A 513 53.89 -13.37 -2.93
C GLY A 513 53.79 -12.84 -4.38
N THR A 514 54.17 -13.68 -5.35
CA THR A 514 54.28 -13.30 -6.78
C THR A 514 52.95 -13.27 -7.53
N ALA A 515 51.85 -13.69 -6.89
CA ALA A 515 50.55 -13.87 -7.55
C ALA A 515 49.50 -12.80 -7.20
N ASN A 516 49.77 -11.96 -6.21
CA ASN A 516 48.74 -11.30 -5.41
C ASN A 516 48.80 -9.77 -5.50
N SER A 517 47.79 -9.14 -6.12
CA SER A 517 47.68 -7.68 -6.33
C SER A 517 46.65 -7.04 -5.39
N ALA A 518 46.49 -5.71 -5.46
CA ALA A 518 45.38 -5.07 -4.75
C ALA A 518 44.03 -5.67 -5.19
N VAL A 519 43.82 -5.82 -6.51
CA VAL A 519 42.69 -6.57 -7.06
C VAL A 519 43.22 -7.73 -7.88
N THR A 520 42.78 -8.95 -7.56
CA THR A 520 43.07 -10.16 -8.35
C THR A 520 41.78 -10.73 -8.91
N VAL A 521 41.78 -11.01 -10.21
CA VAL A 521 40.61 -11.50 -10.95
C VAL A 521 40.89 -12.89 -11.50
N SER A 522 40.21 -13.91 -10.99
CA SER A 522 40.46 -15.32 -11.31
C SER A 522 39.19 -16.04 -11.79
N TYR A 523 39.38 -17.19 -12.45
CA TYR A 523 38.36 -18.21 -12.70
C TYR A 523 37.02 -17.76 -13.30
N GLY A 524 36.97 -16.77 -14.21
CA GLY A 524 35.71 -16.30 -14.81
C GLY A 524 35.13 -15.03 -14.15
N GLY A 525 35.77 -14.55 -13.08
CA GLY A 525 35.46 -13.28 -12.44
C GLY A 525 35.68 -12.07 -13.35
N THR A 526 34.98 -10.98 -13.06
CA THR A 526 35.02 -9.73 -13.83
C THR A 526 35.27 -8.51 -12.94
N PHE A 527 36.36 -7.78 -13.17
CA PHE A 527 36.54 -6.44 -12.65
C PHE A 527 36.09 -5.40 -13.68
N VAL A 528 35.34 -4.40 -13.26
CA VAL A 528 34.90 -3.27 -14.08
C VAL A 528 35.33 -1.97 -13.38
N MET A 529 36.06 -1.12 -14.09
CA MET A 529 36.44 0.20 -13.62
C MET A 529 35.81 1.25 -14.54
N ASN A 530 34.70 1.82 -14.08
CA ASN A 530 33.99 2.90 -14.77
C ASN A 530 34.59 4.26 -14.42
N SER A 531 34.98 4.43 -13.17
CA SER A 531 35.59 5.64 -12.63
C SER A 531 36.41 5.28 -11.37
N GLY A 532 36.86 6.26 -10.57
CA GLY A 532 37.64 6.02 -9.34
C GLY A 532 39.15 5.95 -9.53
N LEU A 533 39.87 5.63 -8.45
CA LEU A 533 41.33 5.70 -8.35
C LEU A 533 41.92 4.43 -7.71
N MET A 534 42.93 3.84 -8.34
CA MET A 534 43.79 2.83 -7.70
C MET A 534 45.19 3.39 -7.55
N THR A 535 45.64 3.60 -6.30
CA THR A 535 46.91 4.29 -6.03
C THR A 535 47.67 3.73 -4.83
N GLY A 536 48.99 3.90 -4.80
CA GLY A 536 49.82 3.48 -3.67
C GLY A 536 49.81 1.98 -3.36
N ASN A 537 49.27 1.14 -4.25
CA ASN A 537 49.28 -0.31 -4.09
C ASN A 537 50.68 -0.85 -4.40
N ASN A 538 51.12 -1.87 -3.65
CA ASN A 538 52.48 -2.35 -3.66
C ASN A 538 52.58 -3.89 -3.83
N ASN A 539 53.82 -4.38 -3.97
CA ASN A 539 54.24 -5.77 -4.17
C ASN A 539 54.01 -6.37 -5.57
N THR A 540 52.79 -6.55 -6.06
CA THR A 540 52.54 -6.98 -7.47
C THR A 540 51.71 -5.98 -8.28
N GLY A 541 51.48 -4.79 -7.73
CA GLY A 541 50.79 -3.70 -8.41
C GLY A 541 49.29 -3.61 -8.10
N ALA A 542 48.57 -2.88 -8.95
CA ALA A 542 47.16 -2.57 -8.73
C ALA A 542 46.23 -3.73 -9.12
N VAL A 543 46.40 -4.33 -10.31
CA VAL A 543 45.49 -5.36 -10.81
C VAL A 543 46.25 -6.53 -11.42
N ALA A 544 45.92 -7.75 -11.00
CA ALA A 544 46.32 -9.00 -11.66
C ALA A 544 45.11 -9.72 -12.25
N ILE A 545 45.22 -10.14 -13.51
CA ILE A 545 44.18 -10.89 -14.21
C ILE A 545 44.70 -12.29 -14.50
N GLU A 546 44.13 -13.29 -13.85
CA GLU A 546 44.52 -14.69 -14.00
C GLU A 546 43.72 -15.39 -15.12
N SER A 547 43.98 -16.70 -15.30
CA SER A 547 43.32 -17.49 -16.33
C SER A 547 41.79 -17.45 -16.17
N GLY A 548 41.10 -17.05 -17.24
CA GLY A 548 39.64 -16.89 -17.26
C GLY A 548 39.13 -15.58 -16.66
N GLY A 549 39.96 -14.82 -15.94
CA GLY A 549 39.60 -13.52 -15.40
C GLY A 549 39.46 -12.44 -16.48
N LYS A 550 38.58 -11.48 -16.22
CA LYS A 550 38.31 -10.36 -17.13
C LYS A 550 38.40 -9.01 -16.40
N PHE A 551 39.14 -8.07 -16.96
CA PHE A 551 39.10 -6.66 -16.52
C PHE A 551 38.56 -5.79 -17.67
N GLU A 552 37.60 -4.93 -17.37
CA GLU A 552 37.08 -3.90 -18.26
C GLU A 552 37.33 -2.51 -17.66
N MET A 553 38.06 -1.64 -18.35
CA MET A 553 38.34 -0.27 -17.92
C MET A 553 37.81 0.72 -18.96
N SER A 554 36.73 1.41 -18.60
CA SER A 554 36.09 2.44 -19.42
C SER A 554 36.41 3.86 -18.92
N GLY A 555 36.85 4.01 -17.65
CA GLY A 555 37.27 5.27 -17.06
C GLY A 555 38.15 5.08 -15.82
N GLY A 556 38.33 6.15 -15.03
CA GLY A 556 39.14 6.13 -13.81
C GLY A 556 40.66 6.18 -14.04
N GLU A 557 41.43 6.16 -12.95
CA GLU A 557 42.90 6.28 -12.95
C GLU A 557 43.58 5.17 -12.14
N ILE A 558 44.61 4.54 -12.72
CA ILE A 558 45.53 3.62 -12.03
C ILE A 558 46.91 4.28 -12.01
N SER A 559 47.36 4.79 -10.86
CA SER A 559 48.61 5.52 -10.79
C SER A 559 49.36 5.44 -9.46
N GLY A 560 50.69 5.55 -9.50
CA GLY A 560 51.53 5.52 -8.30
C GLY A 560 51.62 4.15 -7.63
N ASN A 561 51.29 3.08 -8.35
CA ASN A 561 51.37 1.71 -7.84
C ASN A 561 52.74 1.08 -8.17
N THR A 562 53.18 0.14 -7.33
CA THR A 562 54.52 -0.44 -7.41
C THR A 562 54.46 -1.96 -7.38
N SER A 563 55.26 -2.60 -8.22
CA SER A 563 55.60 -4.02 -8.11
C SER A 563 57.06 -4.18 -7.67
N ARG A 564 57.35 -5.24 -6.91
CA ARG A 564 58.71 -5.65 -6.55
C ARG A 564 59.27 -6.74 -7.45
N PHE A 565 58.45 -7.31 -8.33
CA PHE A 565 58.82 -8.45 -9.18
C PHE A 565 58.88 -8.08 -10.66
N TYR A 566 59.95 -8.51 -11.34
CA TYR A 566 60.22 -8.18 -12.74
C TYR A 566 59.18 -8.70 -13.74
N ASP A 567 58.38 -9.69 -13.35
CA ASP A 567 57.35 -10.34 -14.17
C ASP A 567 55.92 -9.82 -13.90
N THR A 568 55.79 -8.77 -13.09
CA THR A 568 54.51 -8.11 -12.82
C THR A 568 54.65 -6.59 -12.96
N ALA A 569 53.59 -5.94 -13.45
CA ALA A 569 53.55 -4.49 -13.59
C ALA A 569 53.11 -3.82 -12.29
N GLY A 570 53.54 -2.58 -12.07
CA GLY A 570 52.97 -1.78 -10.98
C GLY A 570 51.50 -1.46 -11.23
N GLY A 571 51.11 -1.27 -12.50
CA GLY A 571 49.72 -1.02 -12.90
C GLY A 571 48.91 -2.31 -13.06
N VAL A 572 48.88 -2.86 -14.28
CA VAL A 572 48.05 -4.02 -14.64
C VAL A 572 48.90 -5.18 -15.17
N THR A 573 48.73 -6.37 -14.58
CA THR A 573 49.38 -7.60 -15.04
C THR A 573 48.34 -8.56 -15.62
N ILE A 574 48.52 -8.98 -16.87
CA ILE A 574 47.66 -9.97 -17.54
C ILE A 574 48.42 -11.30 -17.60
N LYS A 575 47.99 -12.31 -16.85
CA LYS A 575 48.56 -13.66 -16.90
C LYS A 575 47.96 -14.46 -18.07
N SER A 576 48.51 -15.65 -18.32
CA SER A 576 48.04 -16.56 -19.38
C SER A 576 46.55 -16.86 -19.19
N GLY A 577 45.75 -16.67 -20.25
CA GLY A 577 44.30 -16.90 -20.23
C GLY A 577 43.47 -15.74 -19.65
N GLY A 578 44.09 -14.69 -19.11
CA GLY A 578 43.41 -13.49 -18.65
C GLY A 578 43.09 -12.52 -19.79
N THR A 579 42.03 -11.73 -19.62
CA THR A 579 41.58 -10.74 -20.62
C THR A 579 41.46 -9.35 -20.04
N PHE A 580 42.11 -8.36 -20.65
CA PHE A 580 41.93 -6.94 -20.32
C PHE A 580 41.35 -6.16 -21.52
N ILE A 581 40.23 -5.49 -21.29
CA ILE A 581 39.59 -4.61 -22.27
C ILE A 581 39.67 -3.18 -21.73
N LYS A 582 40.52 -2.35 -22.35
CA LYS A 582 40.60 -0.92 -22.05
C LYS A 582 39.92 -0.12 -23.16
N SER A 583 38.80 0.51 -22.85
CA SER A 583 38.08 1.42 -23.74
C SER A 583 38.20 2.90 -23.32
N GLY A 584 38.72 3.17 -22.12
CA GLY A 584 38.99 4.52 -21.61
C GLY A 584 39.89 4.50 -20.37
N GLY A 585 39.90 5.60 -19.60
CA GLY A 585 40.69 5.74 -18.36
C GLY A 585 42.21 5.90 -18.56
N THR A 586 42.94 6.13 -17.46
CA THR A 586 44.38 6.46 -17.47
C THR A 586 45.19 5.49 -16.61
N ILE A 587 46.32 4.99 -17.13
CA ILE A 587 47.29 4.17 -16.38
C ILE A 587 48.66 4.85 -16.48
N LYS A 588 49.16 5.45 -15.40
CA LYS A 588 50.39 6.27 -15.43
C LYS A 588 51.20 6.17 -14.14
N ASN A 589 52.49 6.49 -14.19
CA ASN A 589 53.36 6.61 -13.01
C ASN A 589 53.42 5.35 -12.12
N ASN A 590 53.12 4.17 -12.69
CA ASN A 590 53.33 2.90 -12.01
C ASN A 590 54.75 2.36 -12.26
N THR A 591 55.31 1.62 -11.33
CA THR A 591 56.68 1.08 -11.42
C THR A 591 56.76 -0.40 -11.07
N SER A 592 57.76 -1.10 -11.60
CA SER A 592 58.15 -2.45 -11.20
C SER A 592 59.66 -2.47 -10.94
N SER A 593 60.07 -2.92 -9.76
CA SER A 593 61.48 -2.93 -9.29
C SER A 593 62.21 -1.59 -9.51
N GLY A 594 61.51 -0.47 -9.31
CA GLY A 594 62.04 0.89 -9.47
C GLY A 594 62.06 1.44 -10.91
N SER A 595 61.65 0.65 -11.90
CA SER A 595 61.53 1.09 -13.30
C SER A 595 60.07 1.37 -13.68
N PRO A 596 59.76 2.32 -14.57
CA PRO A 596 58.40 2.53 -15.06
C PRO A 596 57.78 1.24 -15.62
N SER A 597 56.60 0.84 -15.14
CA SER A 597 55.91 -0.38 -15.57
C SER A 597 54.40 -0.23 -15.40
N GLN A 598 53.73 0.20 -16.49
CA GLN A 598 52.28 0.43 -16.50
C GLN A 598 51.49 -0.86 -16.70
N MET A 599 51.95 -1.72 -17.62
CA MET A 599 51.27 -2.96 -17.96
C MET A 599 52.27 -4.05 -18.37
N ILE A 600 51.99 -5.30 -17.98
CA ILE A 600 52.71 -6.50 -18.44
C ILE A 600 51.69 -7.53 -18.92
N ILE A 601 51.96 -8.16 -20.06
CA ILE A 601 51.13 -9.22 -20.65
C ILE A 601 51.98 -10.48 -20.77
N ASN A 602 51.69 -11.50 -19.97
CA ASN A 602 52.38 -12.79 -20.05
C ASN A 602 51.83 -13.63 -21.20
N ALA A 603 52.62 -14.60 -21.67
CA ALA A 603 52.28 -15.44 -22.82
C ALA A 603 50.88 -16.09 -22.67
N GLY A 604 49.98 -15.78 -23.61
CA GLY A 604 48.58 -16.26 -23.59
C GLY A 604 47.57 -15.31 -22.94
N GLY A 605 47.99 -14.16 -22.41
CA GLY A 605 47.10 -13.07 -22.03
C GLY A 605 46.54 -12.33 -23.25
N LYS A 606 45.35 -11.74 -23.10
CA LYS A 606 44.64 -10.99 -24.16
C LYS A 606 44.45 -9.53 -23.75
N TYR A 607 44.74 -8.60 -24.66
CA TYR A 607 44.50 -7.16 -24.50
C TYR A 607 43.76 -6.58 -25.71
N GLY A 608 42.70 -5.81 -25.45
CA GLY A 608 41.91 -5.12 -26.48
C GLY A 608 40.53 -5.74 -26.74
N PRO A 609 39.68 -5.06 -27.56
CA PRO A 609 38.28 -5.45 -27.79
C PRO A 609 38.10 -6.69 -28.70
N SER A 610 39.16 -7.11 -29.39
CA SER A 610 39.23 -8.39 -30.11
C SER A 610 40.24 -9.30 -29.42
N GLU A 611 39.91 -10.58 -29.23
CA GLU A 611 40.72 -11.60 -28.54
C GLU A 611 42.08 -11.96 -29.20
N SER A 612 42.78 -11.00 -29.80
CA SER A 612 44.12 -11.21 -30.34
C SER A 612 45.12 -11.40 -29.18
N ALA A 613 45.55 -12.64 -28.97
CA ALA A 613 46.62 -12.97 -28.04
C ALA A 613 47.92 -12.27 -28.47
N LEU A 614 48.49 -11.43 -27.60
CA LEU A 614 49.85 -10.89 -27.78
C LEU A 614 50.83 -11.77 -26.99
N THR A 615 51.74 -12.44 -27.70
CA THR A 615 52.86 -13.16 -27.08
C THR A 615 54.09 -12.27 -27.04
N THR A 616 54.23 -11.44 -26.01
CA THR A 616 55.47 -10.71 -25.73
C THR A 616 55.77 -10.71 -24.23
N TYR A 617 56.78 -11.49 -23.83
CA TYR A 617 57.44 -11.32 -22.53
C TYR A 617 58.39 -10.12 -22.61
N GLY A 618 58.06 -9.02 -21.93
CA GLY A 618 58.93 -7.85 -21.86
C GLY A 618 58.19 -6.66 -21.26
N SER A 619 58.84 -5.91 -20.37
CA SER A 619 58.30 -4.70 -19.76
C SER A 619 57.85 -3.72 -20.85
N ALA A 620 56.55 -3.45 -20.94
CA ALA A 620 56.03 -2.38 -21.77
C ALA A 620 56.28 -1.03 -21.06
N THR A 621 57.54 -0.63 -21.02
CA THR A 621 57.90 0.78 -20.93
C THR A 621 57.36 1.44 -22.19
N GLU A 622 56.41 2.37 -22.01
CA GLU A 622 55.81 3.25 -23.02
C GLU A 622 54.64 2.68 -23.86
N PHE A 623 53.47 2.53 -23.23
CA PHE A 623 52.22 2.98 -23.87
C PHE A 623 51.83 4.32 -23.23
N ALA A 624 52.66 5.34 -23.49
CA ALA A 624 52.26 6.72 -23.22
C ALA A 624 51.28 7.13 -24.31
N ASP A 625 50.08 7.54 -23.88
CA ASP A 625 49.12 8.39 -24.59
C ASP A 625 49.13 8.30 -26.13
N GLU A 626 48.38 7.37 -26.71
CA GLU A 626 47.64 7.50 -27.98
C GLU A 626 47.08 6.13 -28.42
N PHE A 627 45.78 5.91 -28.18
CA PHE A 627 44.81 5.28 -29.09
C PHE A 627 43.41 5.39 -28.50
#